data_AF-A0A2U9AZZ6-F1
#
_entry.id   AF-A0A2U9AZZ6-F1
#
_cell.length_a   1.000
_cell.length_b   1.000
_cell.length_c   1.000
_cell.angle_alpha   90.00
_cell.angle_beta   90.00
_cell.angle_gamma   90.00
#
_symmetry.space_group_name_H-M   'P 1'
#
loop_
_entity.id
_entity.type
_entity.pdbx_description
1 polymer ?
#
loop_
_entity_poly.entity_id
_entity_poly.type
_entity_poly.pdbx_seq_one_letter_code
_entity_poly.pdbx_strand_id
1 'polypeptide(L)'
;MQPDMSSNISSSNLSLHSPNSSSPPNYMCVEITVGSHLFAVMTGSYLLIFLPLSVFILQLGLQRGRAASAAATTNSLDVFTYNTIAMELIGVLGCCFYCGGIYGHVQKIQMLGIHILSTITAGQMFFHVLTCAERYLAVIHPIRYMGLKKGGGARFRNISIVLVWFLFIAWGVFTVLYSQGVPAVPTAILLTSSFIVTSFFSLSVLCALISPGPGEGGGDREGADQLKRRAFQTIVAITGALTLRFGGQLLSNLLDAAAALSYRARCVVMLSMIWTSVPSSYVLPLLFLHRAAKLPCFKYDSESGRGSEEARTNE
;
A
#
# COMPACT_ATOMS: atom_id res chain seq x y z
N MET A 1 23.92 23.78 86.03
CA MET A 1 24.64 23.23 84.87
C MET A 1 23.59 22.68 83.92
N GLN A 2 23.70 23.05 82.65
CA GLN A 2 22.66 23.05 81.61
C GLN A 2 22.04 21.68 81.26
N PRO A 3 20.83 21.68 80.66
CA PRO A 3 20.19 20.50 80.11
C PRO A 3 20.67 20.25 78.67
N ASP A 4 21.04 19.01 78.35
CA ASP A 4 21.26 18.61 76.96
C ASP A 4 20.04 17.86 76.43
N MET A 5 19.39 18.54 75.49
CA MET A 5 18.23 18.13 74.70
C MET A 5 18.77 17.42 73.46
N SER A 6 18.83 16.08 73.47
CA SER A 6 19.17 15.30 72.28
C SER A 6 17.90 15.00 71.46
N SER A 7 17.86 15.62 70.29
CA SER A 7 16.83 15.51 69.27
C SER A 7 16.74 14.11 68.67
N ASN A 8 15.57 13.50 68.77
CA ASN A 8 15.13 12.38 67.93
C ASN A 8 14.98 12.87 66.48
N ILE A 9 15.86 12.43 65.58
CA ILE A 9 15.63 12.52 64.14
C ILE A 9 15.28 11.11 63.66
N SER A 10 13.98 10.86 63.53
CA SER A 10 13.47 9.72 62.75
C SER A 10 13.82 9.94 61.29
N SER A 11 14.87 9.26 60.83
CA SER A 11 15.11 9.05 59.40
C SER A 11 14.08 8.06 58.87
N SER A 12 12.95 8.59 58.40
CA SER A 12 12.01 7.87 57.55
C SER A 12 12.75 7.43 56.28
N ASN A 13 13.09 6.15 56.23
CA ASN A 13 13.52 5.46 55.01
C ASN A 13 12.35 5.48 54.01
N LEU A 14 12.27 6.55 53.22
CA LEU A 14 11.58 6.55 51.94
C LEU A 14 12.29 5.55 51.05
N SER A 15 11.81 4.32 51.07
CA SER A 15 12.07 3.32 50.05
C SER A 15 11.53 3.88 48.74
N LEU A 16 12.41 4.58 48.02
CA LEU A 16 12.22 5.01 46.66
C LEU A 16 12.01 3.72 45.84
N HIS A 17 10.74 3.38 45.59
CA HIS A 17 10.40 2.36 44.62
C HIS A 17 10.93 2.86 43.27
N SER A 18 12.11 2.39 42.87
CA SER A 18 12.57 2.50 41.49
C SER A 18 11.46 1.92 40.61
N PRO A 19 10.86 2.71 39.69
CA PRO A 19 10.03 2.12 38.67
C PRO A 19 10.99 1.26 37.83
N ASN A 20 10.80 -0.05 37.88
CA ASN A 20 11.41 -0.97 36.92
C ASN A 20 11.16 -0.39 35.53
N SER A 21 12.23 0.04 34.86
CA SER A 21 12.23 0.63 33.53
C SER A 21 12.04 -0.44 32.45
N SER A 22 11.05 -1.32 32.62
CA SER A 22 10.53 -2.10 31.51
C SER A 22 9.71 -1.14 30.66
N SER A 23 10.25 -0.76 29.51
CA SER A 23 9.51 -0.02 28.48
C SER A 23 8.13 -0.66 28.32
N PRO A 24 7.03 0.07 28.56
CA PRO A 24 5.71 -0.50 28.39
C PRO A 24 5.60 -0.98 26.93
N PRO A 25 5.08 -2.18 26.71
CA PRO A 25 5.08 -2.78 25.39
C PRO A 25 4.25 -1.94 24.40
N ASN A 26 4.71 -1.88 23.15
CA ASN A 26 4.19 -1.00 22.08
C ASN A 26 2.66 -1.09 21.83
N TYR A 27 1.96 -2.11 22.35
CA TYR A 27 0.51 -2.26 22.21
C TYR A 27 -0.31 -1.33 23.12
N MET A 28 0.30 -0.70 24.14
CA MET A 28 -0.40 0.20 25.08
C MET A 28 -0.93 1.48 24.41
N CYS A 29 -0.38 1.89 23.26
CA CYS A 29 -0.74 3.17 22.61
C CYS A 29 -2.21 3.25 22.16
N VAL A 30 -2.87 2.10 22.02
CA VAL A 30 -4.26 2.00 21.52
C VAL A 30 -5.25 1.71 22.65
N GLU A 31 -4.77 1.43 23.86
CA GLU A 31 -5.60 1.41 25.06
C GLU A 31 -6.08 2.82 25.43
N ILE A 32 -5.41 3.86 24.91
CA ILE A 32 -5.91 5.22 24.91
C ILE A 32 -7.15 5.30 24.00
N THR A 33 -8.28 5.75 24.54
CA THR A 33 -9.59 5.88 23.88
C THR A 33 -9.51 6.49 22.47
N VAL A 34 -8.64 7.48 22.27
CA VAL A 34 -8.46 8.14 20.96
C VAL A 34 -7.85 7.21 19.91
N GLY A 35 -6.88 6.38 20.28
CA GLY A 35 -6.19 5.47 19.37
C GLY A 35 -7.11 4.36 18.87
N SER A 36 -7.93 3.78 19.76
CA SER A 36 -8.90 2.75 19.40
C SER A 36 -9.99 3.31 18.48
N HIS A 37 -10.51 4.52 18.73
CA HIS A 37 -11.47 5.16 17.85
C HIS A 37 -10.90 5.46 16.47
N LEU A 38 -9.69 5.99 16.37
CA LEU A 38 -9.04 6.26 15.08
C LEU A 38 -8.83 4.98 14.27
N PHE A 39 -8.38 3.91 14.93
CA PHE A 39 -8.18 2.62 14.29
C PHE A 39 -9.51 1.98 13.85
N ALA A 40 -10.57 2.13 14.64
CA ALA A 40 -11.91 1.66 14.30
C ALA A 40 -12.50 2.42 13.10
N VAL A 41 -12.37 3.74 13.06
CA VAL A 41 -12.81 4.58 11.92
C VAL A 41 -12.10 4.17 10.64
N MET A 42 -10.78 3.97 10.73
CA MET A 42 -9.98 3.49 9.60
C MET A 42 -10.40 2.08 9.16
N THR A 43 -10.59 1.16 10.10
CA THR A 43 -11.06 -0.20 9.79
C THR A 43 -12.44 -0.15 9.11
N GLY A 44 -13.33 0.71 9.61
CA GLY A 44 -14.62 0.99 9.00
C GLY A 44 -14.50 1.52 7.58
N SER A 45 -13.59 2.46 7.30
CA SER A 45 -13.40 2.99 5.94
C SER A 45 -12.85 1.93 4.98
N TYR A 46 -11.92 1.08 5.42
CA TYR A 46 -11.44 -0.06 4.63
C TYR A 46 -12.57 -1.06 4.32
N LEU A 47 -13.41 -1.39 5.30
CA LEU A 47 -14.52 -2.31 5.11
C LEU A 47 -15.62 -1.73 4.20
N LEU A 48 -15.96 -0.45 4.38
CA LEU A 48 -17.07 0.19 3.68
C LEU A 48 -16.71 0.68 2.27
N ILE A 49 -15.45 1.05 2.03
CA ILE A 49 -15.03 1.66 0.75
C ILE A 49 -14.09 0.72 -0.01
N PHE A 50 -13.03 0.25 0.64
CA PHE A 50 -12.00 -0.52 -0.05
C PHE A 50 -12.45 -1.94 -0.42
N LEU A 51 -13.18 -2.61 0.47
CA LEU A 51 -13.70 -3.96 0.22
C LEU A 51 -14.66 -4.02 -0.98
N PRO A 52 -15.72 -3.18 -1.07
CA PRO A 52 -16.59 -3.20 -2.25
C PRO A 52 -15.83 -2.81 -3.53
N LEU A 53 -14.91 -1.85 -3.46
CA LEU A 53 -14.08 -1.47 -4.60
C LEU A 53 -13.20 -2.63 -5.07
N SER A 54 -12.62 -3.38 -4.14
CA SER A 54 -11.79 -4.56 -4.42
C SER A 54 -12.60 -5.69 -5.05
N VAL A 55 -13.77 -5.98 -4.50
CA VAL A 55 -14.70 -6.98 -5.06
C VAL A 55 -15.12 -6.58 -6.48
N PHE A 56 -15.45 -5.31 -6.69
CA PHE A 56 -15.81 -4.80 -8.02
C PHE A 56 -14.66 -4.96 -9.04
N ILE A 57 -13.43 -4.63 -8.65
CA ILE A 57 -12.25 -4.79 -9.51
C ILE A 57 -12.00 -6.26 -9.84
N LEU A 58 -12.11 -7.15 -8.84
CA LEU A 58 -11.97 -8.60 -9.05
C LEU A 58 -13.05 -9.14 -9.99
N GLN A 59 -14.30 -8.73 -9.82
CA GLN A 59 -15.40 -9.11 -10.71
C GLN A 59 -15.15 -8.65 -12.15
N LEU A 60 -14.75 -7.39 -12.33
CA LEU A 60 -14.43 -6.86 -13.65
C LEU A 60 -13.23 -7.59 -14.28
N GLY A 61 -12.24 -7.93 -13.47
CA GLY A 61 -11.09 -8.75 -13.87
C GLY A 61 -11.50 -10.14 -14.35
N LEU A 62 -12.36 -10.81 -13.60
CA LEU A 62 -12.90 -12.14 -13.94
C LEU A 62 -13.78 -12.09 -15.21
N GLN A 63 -14.62 -11.05 -15.36
CA GLN A 63 -15.43 -10.85 -16.55
C GLN A 63 -14.56 -10.64 -17.79
N ARG A 64 -13.51 -9.81 -17.69
CA ARG A 64 -12.52 -9.61 -18.76
C ARG A 64 -11.72 -10.86 -19.04
N GLY A 65 -11.35 -11.63 -18.02
CA GLY A 65 -10.66 -12.90 -18.19
C GLY A 65 -11.50 -13.93 -18.96
N ARG A 66 -12.82 -13.96 -18.73
CA ARG A 66 -13.76 -14.81 -19.47
C ARG A 66 -13.94 -14.34 -20.92
N ALA A 67 -14.03 -13.03 -21.16
CA ALA A 67 -14.11 -12.48 -22.52
C ALA A 67 -12.79 -12.60 -23.31
N ALA A 68 -11.65 -12.47 -22.64
CA ALA A 68 -10.31 -12.58 -23.22
C ALA A 68 -9.85 -14.03 -23.46
N SER A 69 -10.66 -15.03 -23.08
CA SER A 69 -10.38 -16.44 -23.42
C SER A 69 -10.43 -16.71 -24.93
N ALA A 70 -10.85 -15.74 -25.76
CA ALA A 70 -10.72 -15.75 -27.21
C ALA A 70 -9.48 -14.97 -27.75
N ALA A 71 -8.80 -14.15 -26.94
CA ALA A 71 -7.61 -13.39 -27.34
C ALA A 71 -6.72 -13.07 -26.11
N ALA A 72 -5.84 -14.01 -25.76
CA ALA A 72 -4.99 -13.94 -24.58
C ALA A 72 -3.93 -12.83 -24.63
N THR A 73 -4.20 -11.70 -23.96
CA THR A 73 -3.15 -10.83 -23.38
C THR A 73 -3.69 -10.16 -22.12
N THR A 74 -3.61 -10.83 -20.97
CA THR A 74 -3.76 -10.13 -19.68
C THR A 74 -2.64 -9.09 -19.57
N ASN A 75 -2.99 -7.82 -19.41
CA ASN A 75 -2.00 -6.77 -19.26
C ASN A 75 -1.19 -7.02 -17.98
N SER A 76 0.11 -6.89 -18.11
CA SER A 76 1.11 -7.05 -17.06
C SER A 76 0.75 -6.46 -15.70
N LEU A 77 0.27 -5.23 -15.79
CA LEU A 77 0.01 -4.32 -14.68
C LEU A 77 -1.16 -4.84 -13.85
N ASP A 78 -2.06 -5.60 -14.46
CA ASP A 78 -3.26 -6.11 -13.83
C ASP A 78 -2.91 -7.24 -12.85
N VAL A 79 -1.92 -8.09 -13.17
CA VAL A 79 -1.51 -9.21 -12.30
C VAL A 79 -0.92 -8.72 -10.97
N PHE A 80 0.00 -7.75 -11.00
CA PHE A 80 0.54 -7.17 -9.78
C PHE A 80 -0.52 -6.38 -9.00
N THR A 81 -1.46 -5.74 -9.70
CA THR A 81 -2.59 -5.05 -9.07
C THR A 81 -3.49 -6.04 -8.31
N TYR A 82 -3.83 -7.20 -8.88
CA TYR A 82 -4.63 -8.21 -8.18
C TYR A 82 -3.91 -8.77 -6.94
N ASN A 83 -2.61 -9.03 -7.03
CA ASN A 83 -1.83 -9.48 -5.88
C ASN A 83 -1.75 -8.40 -4.79
N THR A 84 -1.62 -7.13 -5.19
CA THR A 84 -1.66 -5.99 -4.25
C THR A 84 -3.02 -5.89 -3.57
N ILE A 85 -4.13 -6.06 -4.31
CA ILE A 85 -5.48 -6.10 -3.75
C ILE A 85 -5.64 -7.28 -2.80
N ALA A 86 -5.13 -8.47 -3.15
CA ALA A 86 -5.16 -9.63 -2.26
C ALA A 86 -4.43 -9.35 -0.93
N MET A 87 -3.25 -8.73 -0.99
CA MET A 87 -2.49 -8.31 0.18
C MET A 87 -3.27 -7.30 1.04
N GLU A 88 -3.93 -6.32 0.42
CA GLU A 88 -4.78 -5.35 1.13
C GLU A 88 -6.00 -6.03 1.78
N LEU A 89 -6.62 -7.02 1.15
CA LEU A 89 -7.71 -7.79 1.75
C LEU A 89 -7.26 -8.59 2.98
N ILE A 90 -6.06 -9.18 2.95
CA ILE A 90 -5.45 -9.77 4.15
C ILE A 90 -5.21 -8.67 5.20
N GLY A 91 -4.95 -7.43 4.77
CA GLY A 91 -4.79 -6.25 5.64
C GLY A 91 -6.06 -5.92 6.39
N VAL A 92 -7.18 -5.92 5.69
CA VAL A 92 -8.50 -5.76 6.27
C VAL A 92 -8.78 -6.84 7.32
N LEU A 93 -8.42 -8.10 7.05
CA LEU A 93 -8.53 -9.18 8.04
C LEU A 93 -7.65 -8.92 9.27
N GLY A 94 -6.43 -8.43 9.07
CA GLY A 94 -5.53 -7.99 10.16
C GLY A 94 -6.15 -6.89 11.02
N CYS A 95 -6.76 -5.88 10.40
CA CYS A 95 -7.50 -4.83 11.09
C CYS A 95 -8.69 -5.37 11.88
N CYS A 96 -9.42 -6.34 11.33
CA CYS A 96 -10.56 -6.98 12.02
C CYS A 96 -10.10 -7.75 13.25
N PHE A 97 -9.05 -8.57 13.15
CA PHE A 97 -8.48 -9.26 14.31
C PHE A 97 -7.97 -8.28 15.36
N TYR A 98 -7.30 -7.22 14.92
CA TYR A 98 -6.81 -6.20 15.83
C TYR A 98 -7.95 -5.51 16.61
N CYS A 99 -8.98 -5.03 15.92
CA CYS A 99 -10.16 -4.42 16.55
C CYS A 99 -10.90 -5.43 17.45
N GLY A 100 -11.13 -6.65 16.97
CA GLY A 100 -11.81 -7.70 17.72
C GLY A 100 -11.06 -8.09 18.99
N GLY A 101 -9.73 -8.10 18.96
CA GLY A 101 -8.89 -8.32 20.13
C GLY A 101 -9.03 -7.20 21.17
N ILE A 102 -9.12 -5.95 20.73
CA ILE A 102 -9.35 -4.79 21.61
C ILE A 102 -10.74 -4.86 22.25
N TYR A 103 -11.81 -4.94 21.44
CA TYR A 103 -13.19 -4.91 21.93
C TYR A 103 -13.58 -6.18 22.71
N GLY A 104 -12.98 -7.32 22.36
CA GLY A 104 -13.16 -8.57 23.08
C GLY A 104 -12.23 -8.73 24.29
N HIS A 105 -11.33 -7.77 24.55
CA HIS A 105 -10.29 -7.86 25.58
C HIS A 105 -9.43 -9.14 25.50
N VAL A 106 -9.19 -9.66 24.28
CA VAL A 106 -8.39 -10.87 24.04
C VAL A 106 -7.04 -10.48 23.43
N GLN A 107 -6.02 -10.30 24.29
CA GLN A 107 -4.66 -9.89 23.90
C GLN A 107 -4.03 -10.77 22.80
N LYS A 108 -4.28 -12.08 22.82
CA LYS A 108 -3.76 -13.01 21.79
C LYS A 108 -4.28 -12.69 20.39
N ILE A 109 -5.56 -12.33 20.28
CA ILE A 109 -6.19 -11.96 19.00
C ILE A 109 -5.67 -10.59 18.54
N GLN A 110 -5.47 -9.66 19.48
CA GLN A 110 -4.88 -8.36 19.19
C GLN A 110 -3.44 -8.52 18.64
N MET A 111 -2.60 -9.31 19.29
CA MET A 111 -1.23 -9.59 18.84
C MET A 111 -1.20 -10.24 17.47
N LEU A 112 -2.10 -11.20 17.21
CA LEU A 112 -2.25 -11.79 15.87
C LEU A 112 -2.55 -10.71 14.81
N GLY A 113 -3.45 -9.78 15.10
CA GLY A 113 -3.75 -8.64 14.23
C GLY A 113 -2.51 -7.77 13.95
N ILE A 114 -1.72 -7.44 14.98
CA ILE A 114 -0.47 -6.67 14.83
C ILE A 114 0.50 -7.41 13.91
N HIS A 115 0.74 -8.71 14.13
CA HIS A 115 1.65 -9.50 13.31
C HIS A 115 1.20 -9.56 11.84
N ILE A 116 -0.10 -9.74 11.59
CA ILE A 116 -0.65 -9.72 10.24
C ILE A 116 -0.37 -8.36 9.58
N LEU A 117 -0.69 -7.25 10.23
CA LEU A 117 -0.50 -5.89 9.69
C LEU A 117 0.98 -5.56 9.43
N SER A 118 1.88 -5.94 10.34
CA SER A 118 3.33 -5.78 10.16
C SER A 118 3.84 -6.57 8.95
N THR A 119 3.35 -7.79 8.77
CA THR A 119 3.78 -8.65 7.66
C THR A 119 3.29 -8.12 6.31
N ILE A 120 2.06 -7.62 6.27
CA ILE A 120 1.46 -7.07 5.05
C ILE A 120 2.18 -5.82 4.59
N THR A 121 2.59 -4.98 5.54
CA THR A 121 3.35 -3.78 5.23
C THR A 121 4.60 -4.13 4.41
N ALA A 122 5.34 -5.17 4.79
CA ALA A 122 6.51 -5.65 4.04
C ALA A 122 6.15 -6.18 2.64
N GLY A 123 5.13 -7.04 2.54
CA GLY A 123 4.70 -7.58 1.25
C GLY A 123 4.22 -6.50 0.27
N GLN A 124 3.51 -5.48 0.77
CA GLN A 124 3.08 -4.32 -0.03
C GLN A 124 4.27 -3.52 -0.56
N MET A 125 5.36 -3.37 0.21
CA MET A 125 6.56 -2.69 -0.28
C MET A 125 7.13 -3.40 -1.51
N PHE A 126 7.24 -4.73 -1.46
CA PHE A 126 7.76 -5.50 -2.58
C PHE A 126 6.88 -5.41 -3.83
N PHE A 127 5.56 -5.49 -3.69
CA PHE A 127 4.65 -5.34 -4.84
C PHE A 127 4.71 -3.93 -5.43
N HIS A 128 4.87 -2.89 -4.62
CA HIS A 128 5.08 -1.53 -5.11
C HIS A 128 6.41 -1.38 -5.85
N VAL A 129 7.50 -1.95 -5.34
CA VAL A 129 8.81 -1.96 -6.02
C VAL A 129 8.71 -2.67 -7.37
N LEU A 130 8.07 -3.84 -7.43
CA LEU A 130 7.84 -4.56 -8.69
C LEU A 130 6.98 -3.76 -9.67
N THR A 131 5.93 -3.10 -9.17
CA THR A 131 5.07 -2.24 -10.00
C THR A 131 5.85 -1.06 -10.58
N CYS A 132 6.73 -0.45 -9.78
CA CYS A 132 7.59 0.65 -10.24
C CYS A 132 8.66 0.16 -11.23
N ALA A 133 9.28 -0.99 -10.98
CA ALA A 133 10.24 -1.61 -11.89
C ALA A 133 9.61 -1.93 -13.25
N GLU A 134 8.37 -2.43 -13.27
CA GLU A 134 7.65 -2.70 -14.51
C GLU A 134 7.38 -1.42 -15.31
N ARG A 135 6.94 -0.34 -14.65
CA ARG A 135 6.74 0.96 -15.32
C ARG A 135 8.04 1.55 -15.84
N TYR A 136 9.11 1.43 -15.06
CA TYR A 136 10.45 1.83 -15.47
C TYR A 136 10.88 1.09 -16.73
N LEU A 137 10.75 -0.24 -16.77
CA LEU A 137 11.08 -1.03 -17.95
C LEU A 137 10.22 -0.65 -19.16
N ALA A 138 8.93 -0.40 -18.97
CA ALA A 138 8.02 -0.04 -20.05
C ALA A 138 8.37 1.31 -20.70
N VAL A 139 8.86 2.29 -19.92
CA VAL A 139 9.17 3.63 -20.41
C VAL A 139 10.61 3.76 -20.89
N ILE A 140 11.58 3.29 -20.10
CA ILE A 140 13.02 3.49 -20.36
C ILE A 140 13.58 2.44 -21.32
N HIS A 141 13.06 1.21 -21.27
CA HIS A 141 13.56 0.09 -22.05
C HIS A 141 12.44 -0.64 -22.80
N PRO A 142 11.69 0.05 -23.68
CA PRO A 142 10.49 -0.49 -24.33
C PRO A 142 10.78 -1.77 -25.14
N ILE A 143 11.96 -1.87 -25.77
CA ILE A 143 12.38 -3.06 -26.53
C ILE A 143 12.53 -4.28 -25.60
N ARG A 144 13.21 -4.11 -24.45
CA ARG A 144 13.36 -5.19 -23.46
C ARG A 144 12.01 -5.57 -22.87
N TYR A 145 11.17 -4.57 -22.58
CA TYR A 145 9.82 -4.80 -22.06
C TYR A 145 8.92 -5.56 -23.07
N MET A 146 8.97 -5.19 -24.36
CA MET A 146 8.26 -5.91 -25.41
C MET A 146 8.79 -7.33 -25.63
N GLY A 147 10.12 -7.51 -25.56
CA GLY A 147 10.75 -8.83 -25.58
C GLY A 147 10.29 -9.72 -24.43
N LEU A 148 10.27 -9.16 -23.21
CA LEU A 148 9.73 -9.84 -22.04
C LEU A 148 8.26 -10.20 -22.25
N LYS A 149 7.44 -9.28 -22.80
CA LYS A 149 6.01 -9.57 -23.09
C LYS A 149 5.82 -10.71 -24.10
N LYS A 150 6.66 -10.82 -25.14
CA LYS A 150 6.55 -11.83 -26.21
C LYS A 150 7.20 -13.18 -25.85
N GLY A 151 8.27 -13.19 -25.06
CA GLY A 151 9.14 -14.35 -24.83
C GLY A 151 9.14 -14.88 -23.39
N GLY A 152 7.97 -15.10 -22.79
CA GLY A 152 7.85 -15.72 -21.46
C GLY A 152 7.71 -14.77 -20.27
N GLY A 153 7.38 -13.50 -20.48
CA GLY A 153 7.21 -12.51 -19.41
C GLY A 153 6.15 -12.86 -18.38
N ALA A 154 5.13 -13.64 -18.77
CA ALA A 154 4.19 -14.21 -17.81
C ALA A 154 4.89 -15.13 -16.79
N ARG A 155 5.88 -15.93 -17.22
CA ARG A 155 6.67 -16.80 -16.32
C ARG A 155 7.52 -15.97 -15.37
N PHE A 156 8.23 -14.97 -15.88
CA PHE A 156 9.06 -14.09 -15.04
C PHE A 156 8.22 -13.39 -13.96
N ARG A 157 7.06 -12.84 -14.34
CA ARG A 157 6.13 -12.20 -13.40
C ARG A 157 5.60 -13.16 -12.36
N ASN A 158 5.21 -14.37 -12.76
CA ASN A 158 4.75 -15.38 -11.82
C ASN A 158 5.85 -15.78 -10.84
N ILE A 159 7.10 -15.93 -11.31
CA ILE A 159 8.25 -16.19 -10.44
C ILE A 159 8.45 -15.03 -9.44
N SER A 160 8.39 -13.77 -9.90
CA SER A 160 8.49 -12.62 -9.01
C SER A 160 7.37 -12.59 -7.97
N ILE A 161 6.13 -12.91 -8.36
CA ILE A 161 4.98 -12.98 -7.45
C ILE A 161 5.20 -14.05 -6.38
N VAL A 162 5.56 -15.27 -6.79
CA VAL A 162 5.86 -16.37 -5.87
C VAL A 162 6.98 -15.99 -4.91
N LEU A 163 8.04 -15.34 -5.40
CA LEU A 163 9.13 -14.86 -4.56
C LEU A 163 8.66 -13.83 -3.54
N VAL A 164 7.81 -12.87 -3.93
CA VAL A 164 7.26 -11.88 -3.01
C VAL A 164 6.38 -12.53 -1.94
N TRP A 165 5.53 -13.48 -2.31
CA TRP A 165 4.74 -14.24 -1.34
C TRP A 165 5.62 -15.05 -0.38
N PHE A 166 6.70 -15.65 -0.89
CA PHE A 166 7.66 -16.35 -0.05
C PHE A 166 8.36 -15.41 0.94
N LEU A 167 8.83 -14.24 0.48
CA LEU A 167 9.42 -13.21 1.33
C LEU A 167 8.42 -12.68 2.37
N PHE A 168 7.15 -12.52 1.98
CA PHE A 168 6.06 -12.16 2.89
C PHE A 168 5.88 -13.20 4.00
N ILE A 169 5.80 -14.49 3.66
CA ILE A 169 5.67 -15.57 4.65
C ILE A 169 6.92 -15.64 5.55
N ALA A 170 8.12 -15.58 4.95
CA ALA A 170 9.38 -15.62 5.69
C ALA A 170 9.49 -14.46 6.69
N TRP A 171 9.08 -13.25 6.27
CA TRP A 171 9.02 -12.08 7.15
C TRP A 171 8.01 -12.28 8.28
N GLY A 172 6.84 -12.86 7.98
CA GLY A 172 5.83 -13.16 9.00
C GLY A 172 6.36 -14.12 10.06
N VAL A 173 6.96 -15.23 9.63
CA VAL A 173 7.63 -16.19 10.52
C VAL A 173 8.72 -15.49 11.35
N PHE A 174 9.56 -14.67 10.71
CA PHE A 174 10.60 -13.91 11.40
C PHE A 174 10.02 -12.99 12.49
N THR A 175 8.91 -12.28 12.22
CA THR A 175 8.28 -11.42 13.22
C THR A 175 7.66 -12.18 14.39
N VAL A 176 7.15 -13.40 14.16
CA VAL A 176 6.59 -14.25 15.22
C VAL A 176 7.71 -14.85 16.09
N LEU A 177 8.79 -15.33 15.47
CA LEU A 177 9.93 -15.93 16.18
C LEU A 177 10.67 -14.90 17.04
N TYR A 178 10.69 -13.62 16.64
CA TYR A 178 11.40 -12.58 17.37
C TYR A 178 10.73 -12.18 18.70
N SER A 179 9.49 -12.63 18.97
CA SER A 179 8.64 -12.60 20.20
C SER A 179 8.55 -11.34 21.09
N GLN A 180 9.45 -10.37 20.97
CA GLN A 180 9.58 -9.16 21.80
C GLN A 180 9.14 -7.88 21.08
N GLY A 181 8.63 -7.99 19.85
CA GLY A 181 8.14 -6.86 19.07
C GLY A 181 8.50 -6.94 17.59
N VAL A 182 8.07 -5.93 16.83
CA VAL A 182 8.45 -5.79 15.42
C VAL A 182 9.95 -5.48 15.35
N PRO A 183 10.74 -6.23 14.56
CA PRO A 183 12.18 -6.02 14.46
C PRO A 183 12.46 -4.67 13.77
N ALA A 184 12.68 -3.63 14.57
CA ALA A 184 12.77 -2.24 14.11
C ALA A 184 13.90 -2.03 13.08
N VAL A 185 15.10 -2.59 13.34
CA VAL A 185 16.26 -2.43 12.45
C VAL A 185 16.03 -3.07 11.08
N PRO A 186 15.67 -4.37 10.97
CA PRO A 186 15.30 -4.96 9.68
C PRO A 186 14.18 -4.20 8.96
N THR A 187 13.17 -3.72 9.70
CA THR A 187 12.05 -2.98 9.11
C THR A 187 12.51 -1.65 8.52
N ALA A 188 13.36 -0.91 9.23
CA ALA A 188 13.94 0.34 8.75
C ALA A 188 14.82 0.15 7.51
N ILE A 189 15.63 -0.92 7.47
CA ILE A 189 16.45 -1.27 6.30
C ILE A 189 15.58 -1.59 5.09
N LEU A 190 14.55 -2.43 5.28
CA LEU A 190 13.60 -2.80 4.23
C LEU A 190 12.90 -1.55 3.66
N LEU A 191 12.42 -0.68 4.55
CA LEU A 191 11.70 0.53 4.18
C LEU A 191 12.60 1.52 3.44
N THR A 192 13.81 1.76 3.95
CA THR A 192 14.77 2.70 3.35
C THR A 192 15.20 2.22 1.97
N SER A 193 15.56 0.94 1.83
CA SER A 193 15.93 0.37 0.54
C SER A 193 14.77 0.43 -0.47
N SER A 194 13.55 0.08 -0.05
CA SER A 194 12.35 0.16 -0.89
C SER A 194 12.06 1.60 -1.33
N PHE A 195 12.23 2.58 -0.43
CA PHE A 195 12.05 4.00 -0.74
C PHE A 195 13.06 4.50 -1.78
N ILE A 196 14.34 4.17 -1.60
CA ILE A 196 15.41 4.55 -2.55
C ILE A 196 15.11 3.98 -3.94
N VAL A 197 14.83 2.67 -4.03
CA VAL A 197 14.56 1.99 -5.29
C VAL A 197 13.31 2.54 -5.97
N THR A 198 12.22 2.72 -5.22
CA THR A 198 10.95 3.26 -5.74
C THR A 198 11.12 4.69 -6.23
N SER A 199 11.85 5.53 -5.49
CA SER A 199 12.14 6.92 -5.86
C SER A 199 12.99 6.97 -7.11
N PHE A 200 14.05 6.16 -7.19
CA PHE A 200 14.89 6.06 -8.38
C PHE A 200 14.05 5.71 -9.62
N PHE A 201 13.26 4.63 -9.58
CA PHE A 201 12.41 4.24 -10.72
C PHE A 201 11.40 5.30 -11.10
N SER A 202 10.76 5.92 -10.10
CA SER A 202 9.74 6.94 -10.34
C SER A 202 10.34 8.20 -10.96
N LEU A 203 11.48 8.68 -10.44
CA LEU A 203 12.17 9.85 -10.95
C LEU A 203 12.70 9.59 -12.37
N SER A 204 13.30 8.42 -12.63
CA SER A 204 13.75 8.08 -13.99
C SER A 204 12.60 8.07 -14.99
N VAL A 205 11.46 7.48 -14.64
CA VAL A 205 10.26 7.49 -15.49
C VAL A 205 9.77 8.91 -15.70
N LEU A 206 9.72 9.73 -14.64
CA LEU A 206 9.26 11.10 -14.72
C LEU A 206 10.18 11.95 -15.62
N CYS A 207 11.49 11.84 -15.44
CA CYS A 207 12.49 12.51 -16.27
C CYS A 207 12.32 12.12 -17.75
N ALA A 208 12.15 10.83 -18.05
CA ALA A 208 11.96 10.37 -19.42
C ALA A 208 10.64 10.85 -20.05
N LEU A 209 9.59 11.07 -19.25
CA LEU A 209 8.31 11.60 -19.74
C LEU A 209 8.34 13.13 -19.95
N ILE A 210 9.17 13.85 -19.19
CA ILE A 210 9.37 15.30 -19.34
C ILE A 210 10.24 15.61 -20.55
N SER A 211 11.21 14.75 -20.86
CA SER A 211 12.09 14.94 -22.02
C SER A 211 11.27 15.04 -23.32
N PRO A 212 11.44 16.12 -24.11
CA PRO A 212 10.79 16.25 -25.40
C PRO A 212 11.29 15.15 -26.34
N GLY A 213 10.36 14.52 -27.05
CA GLY A 213 10.64 13.47 -28.03
C GLY A 213 11.35 14.04 -29.25
N PRO A 214 12.26 13.28 -29.88
CA PRO A 214 12.87 13.68 -31.15
C PRO A 214 11.79 13.74 -32.24
N GLY A 215 11.31 14.96 -32.53
CA GLY A 215 10.25 15.20 -33.52
C GLY A 215 9.03 16.00 -33.04
N GLU A 216 8.99 16.47 -31.79
CA GLU A 216 7.84 17.16 -31.16
C GLU A 216 7.50 18.57 -31.75
N GLY A 217 8.03 18.88 -32.94
CA GLY A 217 7.89 20.16 -33.64
C GLY A 217 6.75 20.27 -34.66
N GLY A 218 6.04 19.18 -35.01
CA GLY A 218 5.14 19.17 -36.18
C GLY A 218 3.66 18.81 -35.90
N GLY A 219 2.77 19.78 -36.09
CA GLY A 219 1.44 19.63 -36.72
C GLY A 219 0.29 18.92 -35.98
N ASP A 220 0.49 17.73 -35.42
CA ASP A 220 -0.61 16.87 -34.92
C ASP A 220 -0.59 16.75 -33.38
N ARG A 221 -0.52 17.92 -32.73
CA ARG A 221 -0.15 18.07 -31.32
C ARG A 221 -1.26 17.73 -30.32
N GLU A 222 -2.51 18.06 -30.63
CA GLU A 222 -3.54 18.18 -29.57
C GLU A 222 -3.97 16.82 -28.96
N GLY A 223 -4.07 15.77 -29.77
CA GLY A 223 -4.47 14.43 -29.32
C GLY A 223 -3.34 13.63 -28.64
N ALA A 224 -2.12 13.69 -29.19
CA ALA A 224 -0.94 13.03 -28.62
C ALA A 224 -0.51 13.69 -27.30
N ASP A 225 -0.58 15.02 -27.21
CA ASP A 225 -0.25 15.77 -26.00
C ASP A 225 -1.26 15.50 -24.88
N GLN A 226 -2.54 15.26 -25.20
CA GLN A 226 -3.57 14.94 -24.20
C GLN A 226 -3.33 13.54 -23.58
N LEU A 227 -2.97 12.55 -24.39
CA LEU A 227 -2.62 11.20 -23.92
C LEU A 227 -1.34 11.23 -23.08
N LYS A 228 -0.30 11.95 -23.54
CA LYS A 228 0.97 12.16 -22.81
C LYS A 228 0.73 12.85 -21.48
N ARG A 229 -0.06 13.92 -21.45
CA ARG A 229 -0.42 14.67 -20.23
C ARG A 229 -1.22 13.83 -19.23
N ARG A 230 -2.17 13.01 -19.70
CA ARG A 230 -2.92 12.09 -18.83
C ARG A 230 -2.01 11.02 -18.23
N ALA A 231 -1.13 10.43 -19.04
CA ALA A 231 -0.18 9.42 -18.55
C ALA A 231 0.77 10.03 -17.52
N PHE A 232 1.27 11.24 -17.78
CA PHE A 232 2.08 12.03 -16.86
C PHE A 232 1.35 12.29 -15.53
N GLN A 233 0.13 12.85 -15.57
CA GLN A 233 -0.68 13.12 -14.37
C GLN A 233 -0.91 11.86 -13.53
N THR A 234 -1.20 10.74 -14.21
CA THR A 234 -1.39 9.43 -13.57
C THR A 234 -0.11 8.98 -12.84
N ILE A 235 1.04 9.08 -13.50
CA ILE A 235 2.32 8.64 -12.95
C ILE A 235 2.73 9.54 -11.78
N VAL A 236 2.59 10.86 -11.92
CA VAL A 236 2.82 11.82 -10.83
C VAL A 236 1.93 11.53 -9.63
N ALA A 237 0.64 11.25 -9.82
CA ALA A 237 -0.26 10.91 -8.71
C ALA A 237 0.18 9.64 -7.98
N ILE A 238 0.61 8.61 -8.72
CA ILE A 238 1.05 7.34 -8.12
C ILE A 238 2.39 7.52 -7.41
N THR A 239 3.35 8.20 -8.04
CA THR A 239 4.64 8.53 -7.43
C THR A 239 4.44 9.34 -6.17
N GLY A 240 3.62 10.39 -6.20
CA GLY A 240 3.30 11.21 -5.03
C GLY A 240 2.69 10.38 -3.89
N ALA A 241 1.73 9.50 -4.19
CA ALA A 241 1.13 8.62 -3.18
C ALA A 241 2.13 7.62 -2.59
N LEU A 242 3.03 7.05 -3.41
CA LEU A 242 4.08 6.15 -2.95
C LEU A 242 5.15 6.88 -2.12
N THR A 243 5.57 8.07 -2.53
CA THR A 243 6.51 8.91 -1.78
C THR A 243 5.91 9.33 -0.44
N LEU A 244 4.62 9.70 -0.41
CA LEU A 244 3.92 10.02 0.84
C LEU A 244 3.86 8.82 1.78
N ARG A 245 3.56 7.62 1.24
CA ARG A 245 3.55 6.38 2.02
C ARG A 245 4.94 6.08 2.59
N PHE A 246 5.93 5.87 1.73
CA PHE A 246 7.25 5.44 2.16
C PHE A 246 7.98 6.51 2.97
N GLY A 247 7.91 7.78 2.55
CA GLY A 247 8.49 8.91 3.27
C GLY A 247 7.83 9.13 4.63
N GLY A 248 6.49 9.05 4.69
CA GLY A 248 5.74 9.14 5.94
C GLY A 248 6.08 8.01 6.92
N GLN A 249 6.17 6.78 6.42
CA GLN A 249 6.60 5.63 7.23
C GLN A 249 8.06 5.75 7.68
N LEU A 250 8.96 6.29 6.85
CA LEU A 250 10.38 6.43 7.20
C LEU A 250 10.57 7.50 8.27
N LEU A 251 9.91 8.65 8.10
CA LEU A 251 9.88 9.71 9.09
C LEU A 251 9.29 9.21 10.41
N SER A 252 8.20 8.44 10.35
CA SER A 252 7.57 7.87 11.54
C SER A 252 8.52 6.92 12.29
N ASN A 253 9.20 6.02 11.57
CA ASN A 253 10.20 5.13 12.17
C ASN A 253 11.39 5.89 12.77
N LEU A 254 11.84 6.96 12.12
CA LEU A 254 12.93 7.79 12.63
C LEU A 254 12.53 8.52 13.92
N LEU A 255 11.32 9.07 13.95
CA LEU A 255 10.76 9.73 15.13
C LEU A 255 10.52 8.73 16.27
N ASP A 256 10.07 7.52 15.97
CA ASP A 256 9.87 6.49 17.00
C ASP A 256 11.20 6.04 17.63
N ALA A 257 12.25 5.91 16.80
CA ALA A 257 13.60 5.61 17.25
C ALA A 257 14.25 6.73 18.07
N ALA A 258 13.77 7.97 17.96
CA ALA A 258 14.32 9.08 18.73
C ALA A 258 13.93 8.95 20.22
N ALA A 259 14.94 8.92 21.08
CA ALA A 259 14.77 8.79 22.53
C ALA A 259 14.06 9.98 23.19
N ALA A 260 13.92 11.11 22.48
CA ALA A 260 13.38 12.35 23.00
C ALA A 260 11.84 12.44 22.98
N LEU A 261 11.13 11.51 22.32
CA LEU A 261 9.68 11.58 22.24
C LEU A 261 9.00 11.07 23.51
N SER A 262 8.02 11.84 24.01
CA SER A 262 7.10 11.37 25.02
C SER A 262 6.28 10.17 24.52
N TYR A 263 5.80 9.34 25.44
CA TYR A 263 4.96 8.19 25.14
C TYR A 263 3.74 8.53 24.27
N ARG A 264 3.02 9.62 24.59
CA ARG A 264 1.88 10.09 23.78
C ARG A 264 2.28 10.45 22.34
N ALA A 265 3.44 11.09 22.17
CA ALA A 265 3.95 11.45 20.85
C ALA A 265 4.28 10.20 20.02
N ARG A 266 4.88 9.16 20.62
CA ARG A 266 5.11 7.87 19.95
C ARG A 266 3.81 7.22 19.46
N CYS A 267 2.74 7.28 20.26
CA CYS A 267 1.43 6.77 19.84
C CYS A 267 0.87 7.52 18.62
N VAL A 268 0.98 8.85 18.61
CA VAL A 268 0.56 9.67 17.47
C VAL A 268 1.39 9.36 16.24
N VAL A 269 2.70 9.19 16.39
CA VAL A 269 3.61 8.78 15.30
C VAL A 269 3.22 7.42 14.73
N MET A 270 2.96 6.42 15.58
CA MET A 270 2.52 5.10 15.14
C MET A 270 1.18 5.16 14.38
N LEU A 271 0.20 5.92 14.87
CA LEU A 271 -1.08 6.10 14.17
C LEU A 271 -0.88 6.80 12.83
N SER A 272 -0.01 7.82 12.77
CA SER A 272 0.29 8.55 11.53
C SER A 272 0.91 7.65 10.45
N MET A 273 1.71 6.65 10.84
CA MET A 273 2.28 5.65 9.94
C MET A 273 1.20 4.91 9.14
N ILE A 274 0.07 4.61 9.78
CA ILE A 274 -1.03 3.92 9.12
C ILE A 274 -1.78 4.87 8.19
N TRP A 275 -2.07 6.09 8.65
CA TRP A 275 -2.76 7.11 7.85
C TRP A 275 -1.99 7.49 6.58
N THR A 276 -0.67 7.56 6.62
CA THR A 276 0.16 7.82 5.42
C THR A 276 0.09 6.71 4.38
N SER A 277 -0.38 5.51 4.76
CA SER A 277 -0.56 4.38 3.86
C SER A 277 -1.89 4.43 3.09
N VAL A 278 -2.90 5.11 3.64
CA VAL A 278 -4.25 5.21 3.08
C VAL A 278 -4.25 5.67 1.61
N PRO A 279 -3.58 6.78 1.22
CA PRO A 279 -3.63 7.26 -0.17
C PRO A 279 -3.14 6.22 -1.18
N SER A 280 -2.10 5.46 -0.82
CA SER A 280 -1.53 4.44 -1.71
C SER A 280 -2.51 3.29 -2.00
N SER A 281 -3.30 2.89 -1.00
CA SER A 281 -4.28 1.82 -1.10
C SER A 281 -5.44 2.20 -2.03
N TYR A 282 -5.83 3.48 -2.09
CA TYR A 282 -6.93 3.94 -2.95
C TYR A 282 -6.48 4.33 -4.36
N VAL A 283 -5.25 4.82 -4.55
CA VAL A 283 -4.78 5.30 -5.86
C VAL A 283 -4.74 4.21 -6.92
N LEU A 284 -4.31 2.99 -6.60
CA LEU A 284 -4.26 1.87 -7.56
C LEU A 284 -5.67 1.43 -8.02
N PRO A 285 -6.61 1.14 -7.09
CA PRO A 285 -7.98 0.79 -7.43
C PRO A 285 -8.72 1.87 -8.23
N LEU A 286 -8.61 3.13 -7.80
CA LEU A 286 -9.25 4.25 -8.49
C LEU A 286 -8.71 4.44 -9.90
N LEU A 287 -7.40 4.23 -10.09
CA LEU A 287 -6.80 4.30 -11.40
C LEU A 287 -7.30 3.18 -12.32
N PHE A 288 -7.43 1.96 -11.79
CA PHE A 288 -7.98 0.84 -12.55
C PHE A 288 -9.42 1.13 -12.98
N LEU A 289 -10.24 1.66 -12.06
CA LEU A 289 -11.62 2.05 -12.34
C LEU A 289 -11.68 3.17 -13.39
N HIS A 290 -10.84 4.20 -13.28
CA HIS A 290 -10.80 5.30 -14.24
C HIS A 290 -10.39 4.85 -15.64
N ARG A 291 -9.48 3.87 -15.74
CA ARG A 291 -9.12 3.24 -17.03
C ARG A 291 -10.24 2.35 -17.56
N ALA A 292 -10.94 1.65 -16.68
CA ALA A 292 -12.05 0.78 -17.05
C ALA A 292 -13.30 1.53 -17.52
N ALA A 293 -13.69 2.60 -16.81
CA ALA A 293 -14.87 3.40 -17.12
C ALA A 293 -14.72 4.20 -18.43
N LYS A 294 -13.50 4.36 -18.94
CA LYS A 294 -13.22 4.99 -20.23
C LYS A 294 -13.27 4.04 -21.43
N LEU A 295 -13.44 2.74 -21.20
CA LEU A 295 -13.74 1.80 -22.27
C LEU A 295 -15.26 1.81 -22.46
N PRO A 296 -15.78 2.18 -23.64
CA PRO A 296 -17.20 2.34 -23.90
C PRO A 296 -17.88 0.97 -23.96
N CYS A 297 -18.10 0.33 -22.81
CA CYS A 297 -18.70 -1.00 -22.73
C CYS A 297 -20.22 -0.99 -22.60
N PHE A 298 -20.88 0.15 -22.87
CA PHE A 298 -22.32 0.21 -23.10
C PHE A 298 -22.63 1.21 -24.22
N LYS A 299 -22.13 0.93 -25.43
CA LYS A 299 -22.91 1.25 -26.62
C LYS A 299 -23.93 0.13 -26.73
N TYR A 300 -25.16 0.40 -26.30
CA TYR A 300 -26.30 -0.40 -26.72
C TYR A 300 -26.41 -0.18 -28.23
N ASP A 301 -26.20 -1.22 -29.03
CA ASP A 301 -26.47 -1.19 -30.46
C ASP A 301 -27.99 -1.05 -30.66
N SER A 302 -28.46 0.18 -30.73
CA SER A 302 -29.71 0.52 -31.39
C SER A 302 -29.47 0.59 -32.90
N GLU A 303 -29.05 -0.54 -33.48
CA GLU A 303 -29.07 -0.82 -34.93
C GLU A 303 -29.68 -2.21 -35.15
N SER A 304 -30.90 -2.40 -34.64
CA SER A 304 -31.83 -3.39 -35.16
C SER A 304 -33.12 -2.64 -35.47
N GLY A 305 -33.30 -2.25 -36.73
CA GLY A 305 -34.53 -1.55 -37.13
C GLY A 305 -34.46 -0.64 -38.36
N ARG A 306 -33.44 -0.74 -39.23
CA ARG A 306 -33.49 -0.07 -40.54
C ARG A 306 -32.99 -0.98 -41.66
N GLY A 307 -33.63 -2.15 -41.73
CA GLY A 307 -33.48 -3.13 -42.80
C GLY A 307 -34.85 -3.65 -43.23
N SER A 308 -35.73 -2.74 -43.66
CA SER A 308 -36.98 -3.08 -44.37
C SER A 308 -37.61 -1.80 -44.94
N GLU A 309 -36.97 -1.19 -45.93
CA GLU A 309 -37.67 -0.39 -46.95
C GLU A 309 -36.67 0.02 -48.04
N GLU A 310 -36.62 -0.78 -49.11
CA GLU A 310 -36.38 -0.39 -50.52
C GLU A 310 -35.96 -1.62 -51.33
N ALA A 311 -36.86 -2.60 -51.37
CA ALA A 311 -36.93 -3.58 -52.45
C ALA A 311 -38.32 -3.42 -53.08
N ARG A 312 -38.54 -2.29 -53.76
CA ARG A 312 -39.68 -2.06 -54.66
C ARG A 312 -39.39 -0.89 -55.58
N THR A 313 -38.65 -1.17 -56.66
CA THR A 313 -38.81 -0.53 -57.96
C THR A 313 -37.96 -1.31 -58.97
N ASN A 314 -38.56 -2.35 -59.53
CA ASN A 314 -38.29 -2.80 -60.89
C ASN A 314 -39.67 -2.90 -61.55
N GLU A 315 -40.05 -1.84 -62.24
CA GLU A 315 -40.85 -1.82 -63.48
C GLU A 315 -40.78 -0.41 -64.08
#